data_AF-A0A067GIJ5-F1
#
_entry.id   AF-A0A067GIJ5-F1
#
_cell.length_a   1.000
_cell.length_b   1.000
_cell.length_c   1.000
_cell.angle_alpha   90.00
_cell.angle_beta   90.00
_cell.angle_gamma   90.00
#
_symmetry.space_group_name_H-M   'P 1'
#
loop_
_entity.id
_entity.type
_entity.pdbx_description
1 polymer ?
#
loop_
_entity_poly.entity_id
_entity_poly.type
_entity_poly.pdbx_seq_one_letter_code
_entity_poly.pdbx_strand_id
1 'polypeptide(L)'
;MCTHGTIEEAFCVSPGKRESVFSDMMENIGVFVDQNGKLLQADRICWSEAPIAVIIQKPYAIALLPRRVEVRSLRVPYALIQTIVLQNVRHLIPSSNAVVVALENSIFGLFPVPLGAQIVQLTASGDFEEALALCKLLPPEDASLRAAKEGSIHI
;
A
#
# COMPACT_ATOMS: atom_id res chain seq x y z
N MET A 1 19.24 -5.77 -15.78
CA MET A 1 20.41 -5.07 -16.35
C MET A 1 20.33 -3.64 -15.84
N CYS A 2 21.19 -3.27 -14.88
CA CYS A 2 21.11 -1.99 -14.17
C CYS A 2 21.89 -0.91 -14.92
N THR A 3 21.39 0.32 -14.94
CA THR A 3 22.16 1.53 -15.27
C THR A 3 21.91 2.60 -14.22
N HIS A 4 22.99 3.23 -13.76
CA HIS A 4 22.94 4.43 -12.91
C HIS A 4 22.12 5.52 -13.61
N GLY A 5 20.96 5.81 -13.04
CA GLY A 5 20.16 7.00 -13.26
C GLY A 5 19.47 7.29 -11.94
N THR A 6 19.29 8.56 -11.59
CA THR A 6 18.44 8.98 -10.47
C THR A 6 17.17 8.14 -10.54
N ILE A 7 17.03 7.19 -9.61
CA ILE A 7 16.07 6.10 -9.80
C ILE A 7 14.67 6.69 -9.69
N GLU A 8 14.01 6.78 -10.84
CA GLU A 8 12.57 6.62 -10.98
C GLU A 8 12.20 5.26 -10.36
N GLU A 9 11.54 5.31 -9.21
CA GLU A 9 10.87 4.14 -8.64
C GLU A 9 9.41 4.53 -8.39
N ALA A 10 8.56 4.15 -9.34
CA ALA A 10 7.12 4.38 -9.31
C ALA A 10 6.45 3.40 -8.32
N PHE A 11 5.92 3.87 -7.17
CA PHE A 11 5.23 3.05 -6.14
C PHE A 11 4.13 3.75 -5.31
N CYS A 12 3.02 3.10 -4.94
CA CYS A 12 1.85 3.42 -5.71
C CYS A 12 0.39 3.54 -5.10
N VAL A 13 -0.11 4.69 -4.51
CA VAL A 13 -1.59 5.05 -4.34
C VAL A 13 -2.04 6.55 -4.13
N SER A 14 -3.31 6.99 -4.41
CA SER A 14 -4.18 8.01 -3.68
C SER A 14 -5.65 8.06 -4.21
N PRO A 15 -6.69 8.75 -3.62
CA PRO A 15 -6.85 9.45 -2.32
C PRO A 15 -8.15 9.11 -1.51
N GLY A 16 -8.18 9.44 -0.20
CA GLY A 16 -9.41 9.96 0.45
C GLY A 16 -9.92 9.32 1.76
N LYS A 17 -9.77 10.12 2.84
CA LYS A 17 -10.48 10.15 4.15
C LYS A 17 -9.84 9.39 5.33
N ARG A 18 -9.46 10.21 6.32
CA ARG A 18 -8.72 9.92 7.55
C ARG A 18 -9.50 9.02 8.50
N GLU A 19 -8.92 7.87 8.78
CA GLU A 19 -9.05 7.00 9.95
C GLU A 19 -7.75 6.17 9.87
N SER A 20 -6.89 6.02 10.87
CA SER A 20 -7.10 5.84 12.30
C SER A 20 -5.72 5.81 12.98
N VAL A 21 -5.72 5.96 14.30
CA VAL A 21 -4.54 5.94 15.17
C VAL A 21 -4.07 4.49 15.37
N PHE A 22 -2.76 4.23 15.28
CA PHE A 22 -2.16 2.93 15.56
C PHE A 22 -1.62 2.92 16.99
N SER A 23 -2.02 1.94 17.81
CA SER A 23 -1.46 1.72 19.14
C SER A 23 -1.08 0.25 19.34
N ASP A 24 0.20 -0.07 19.12
CA ASP A 24 1.10 -0.65 20.12
C ASP A 24 2.46 -0.88 19.45
N MET A 25 3.40 0.06 19.65
CA MET A 25 4.72 0.05 19.01
C MET A 25 5.68 -1.00 19.61
N MET A 26 5.26 -1.76 20.63
CA MET A 26 6.14 -2.68 21.35
C MET A 26 6.16 -4.11 20.80
N GLU A 27 5.14 -4.54 20.05
CA GLU A 27 5.01 -5.95 19.60
C GLU A 27 5.07 -6.17 18.08
N ASN A 28 5.51 -5.19 17.29
CA ASN A 28 5.45 -5.22 15.82
C ASN A 28 4.02 -5.46 15.28
N ILE A 29 2.99 -5.09 16.03
CA ILE A 29 1.59 -5.33 15.69
C ILE A 29 0.88 -4.00 15.45
N GLY A 30 0.10 -3.92 14.37
CA GLY A 30 -0.83 -2.84 14.10
C GLY A 30 -2.27 -3.27 14.34
N VAL A 31 -3.03 -2.43 15.02
CA VAL A 31 -4.49 -2.58 15.19
C VAL A 31 -5.20 -1.31 14.75
N PHE A 32 -6.44 -1.46 14.28
CA PHE A 32 -7.31 -0.34 13.98
C PHE A 32 -8.14 0.00 15.21
N VAL A 33 -8.08 1.25 15.66
CA VAL A 33 -8.92 1.75 16.76
C VAL A 33 -9.74 2.96 16.32
N ASP A 34 -10.92 3.11 16.93
CA ASP A 34 -11.75 4.29 16.80
C ASP A 34 -11.19 5.46 17.63
N GLN A 35 -11.87 6.61 17.55
CA GLN A 35 -11.52 7.81 18.32
C GLN A 35 -11.57 7.65 19.85
N ASN A 36 -12.22 6.58 20.34
CA ASN A 36 -12.34 6.24 21.75
C ASN A 36 -11.33 5.15 22.17
N GLY A 37 -10.45 4.71 21.26
CA GLY A 37 -9.49 3.63 21.51
C GLY A 37 -10.10 2.22 21.42
N LYS A 38 -11.34 2.09 20.95
CA LYS A 38 -11.98 0.77 20.78
C LYS A 38 -11.50 0.13 19.48
N LEU A 39 -11.15 -1.15 19.54
CA LEU A 39 -10.78 -1.93 18.37
C LEU A 39 -11.91 -1.93 17.32
N LEU A 40 -11.58 -1.50 16.10
CA LEU A 40 -12.45 -1.51 14.94
C LEU A 40 -12.47 -2.87 14.26
N GLN A 41 -11.37 -3.62 14.34
CA GLN A 41 -11.19 -4.90 13.68
C GLN A 41 -10.50 -5.90 14.63
N ALA A 42 -10.89 -7.17 14.54
CA ALA A 42 -10.29 -8.24 15.35
C ALA A 42 -8.91 -8.65 14.82
N ASP A 43 -8.72 -8.59 13.50
CA ASP A 43 -7.47 -8.96 12.85
C ASP A 43 -6.38 -7.91 13.04
N ARG A 44 -5.13 -8.39 13.09
CA ARG A 44 -3.93 -7.60 13.39
C ARG A 44 -3.02 -7.55 12.17
N ILE A 45 -2.43 -6.39 11.91
CA ILE A 45 -1.34 -6.28 10.93
C ILE A 45 -0.04 -6.69 11.62
N CYS A 46 0.64 -7.70 11.10
CA CYS A 46 1.95 -8.12 11.61
C CYS A 46 3.07 -7.45 10.82
N TRP A 47 3.82 -6.55 11.45
CA TRP A 47 5.02 -5.90 10.90
C TRP A 47 6.26 -6.78 11.10
N SER A 48 7.27 -6.62 10.23
CA SER A 48 8.52 -7.38 10.44
C SER A 48 9.38 -6.82 11.58
N GLU A 49 9.24 -5.52 11.87
CA GLU A 49 9.86 -4.81 13.00
C GLU A 49 8.87 -3.74 13.51
N ALA A 50 9.17 -3.15 14.67
CA ALA A 50 8.34 -2.12 15.27
C ALA A 50 8.31 -0.87 14.35
N PRO A 51 7.13 -0.46 13.86
CA PRO A 51 7.05 0.72 13.03
C PRO A 51 7.36 1.98 13.83
N ILE A 52 8.19 2.84 13.26
CA ILE A 52 8.44 4.21 13.74
C ILE A 52 7.23 5.09 13.39
N ALA A 53 6.65 4.89 12.22
CA ALA A 53 5.47 5.59 11.75
C ALA A 53 4.67 4.69 10.80
N VAL A 54 3.35 4.89 10.74
CA VAL A 54 2.48 4.22 9.78
C VAL A 54 1.56 5.26 9.14
N ILE A 55 1.45 5.21 7.82
CA ILE A 55 0.52 6.02 7.03
C ILE A 55 -0.49 5.09 6.37
N ILE A 56 -1.75 5.50 6.38
CA ILE A 56 -2.80 4.85 5.60
C ILE A 56 -2.99 5.57 4.28
N GLN A 57 -2.80 4.83 3.19
CA GLN A 57 -3.05 5.26 1.84
C GLN A 57 -3.81 4.15 1.12
N LYS A 58 -5.14 4.16 1.29
CA LYS A 58 -6.03 3.06 0.87
C LYS A 58 -5.84 2.70 -0.61
N PRO A 59 -5.60 1.42 -0.94
CA PRO A 59 -5.88 0.25 -0.09
C PRO A 59 -4.69 -0.27 0.74
N TYR A 60 -3.62 0.49 0.94
CA TYR A 60 -2.42 0.02 1.68
C TYR A 60 -2.14 0.80 2.97
N ALA A 61 -1.46 0.11 3.88
CA ALA A 61 -0.73 0.70 4.99
C ALA A 61 0.77 0.74 4.64
N ILE A 62 1.40 1.88 4.89
CA ILE A 62 2.81 2.13 4.61
C ILE A 62 3.50 2.38 5.95
N ALA A 63 4.33 1.45 6.39
CA ALA A 63 5.06 1.53 7.64
C ALA A 63 6.52 1.90 7.40
N LEU A 64 7.00 2.89 8.14
CA LEU A 64 8.43 3.15 8.29
C LEU A 64 8.97 2.25 9.39
N LEU A 65 9.85 1.33 9.03
CA LEU A 65 10.66 0.53 9.94
C LEU A 65 12.07 1.14 10.04
N PRO A 66 12.90 0.75 11.02
CA PRO A 66 14.24 1.32 11.21
C PRO A 66 15.16 1.28 9.98
N ARG A 67 14.96 0.32 9.06
CA ARG A 67 15.84 0.09 7.89
C ARG A 67 15.11 -0.01 6.55
N ARG A 68 13.78 0.08 6.54
CA ARG A 68 12.97 -0.15 5.34
C ARG A 68 11.59 0.47 5.49
N VAL A 69 10.93 0.67 4.35
CA VAL A 69 9.51 0.93 4.29
C VAL A 69 8.80 -0.36 3.90
N GLU A 70 7.77 -0.75 4.63
CA GLU A 70 6.90 -1.88 4.29
C GLU A 70 5.54 -1.39 3.84
N VAL A 71 5.07 -1.93 2.72
CA VAL A 71 3.72 -1.69 2.19
C VAL A 71 2.91 -2.97 2.39
N ARG A 72 1.83 -2.87 3.15
CA ARG A 72 0.89 -3.98 3.39
C ARG A 72 -0.49 -3.66 2.85
N SER A 73 -1.17 -4.68 2.34
CA SER A 73 -2.61 -4.59 2.05
C SER A 73 -3.40 -4.31 3.32
N LEU A 74 -4.43 -3.46 3.22
CA LEU A 74 -5.44 -3.28 4.26
C LEU A 74 -6.53 -4.36 4.20
N ARG A 75 -6.47 -5.26 3.22
CA ARG A 75 -7.33 -6.43 3.15
C ARG A 75 -6.72 -7.58 3.94
N VAL A 76 -7.52 -8.22 4.79
CA VAL A 76 -7.14 -9.45 5.49
C VAL A 76 -6.71 -10.50 4.46
N PRO A 77 -5.55 -11.16 4.63
CA PRO A 77 -4.74 -11.28 5.85
C PRO A 77 -3.62 -10.24 6.02
N TYR A 78 -3.77 -9.05 5.43
CA TYR A 78 -2.79 -7.96 5.43
C TYR A 78 -1.45 -8.38 4.81
N ALA A 79 -1.53 -8.93 3.60
CA ALA A 79 -0.36 -9.40 2.88
C ALA A 79 0.71 -8.31 2.74
N LEU A 80 1.98 -8.71 2.91
CA LEU A 80 3.13 -7.86 2.55
C LEU A 80 3.18 -7.73 1.04
N ILE A 81 2.94 -6.53 0.55
CA ILE A 81 2.94 -6.21 -0.89
C ILE A 81 4.35 -5.87 -1.34
N GLN A 82 5.07 -5.06 -0.55
CA GLN A 82 6.39 -4.59 -0.92
C GLN A 82 7.25 -4.24 0.28
N THR A 83 8.55 -4.43 0.11
CA THR A 83 9.59 -3.91 0.99
C THR A 83 10.50 -2.99 0.18
N ILE A 84 10.67 -1.75 0.64
CA ILE A 84 11.56 -0.76 0.02
C ILE A 84 12.72 -0.53 0.98
N VAL A 85 13.93 -0.85 0.54
CA VAL A 85 15.13 -0.72 1.38
C VAL A 85 15.66 0.71 1.26
N LEU A 86 15.23 1.57 2.20
CA LEU A 86 15.74 2.93 2.36
C LEU A 86 16.31 3.08 3.77
N GLN A 87 17.58 3.50 3.84
CA GLN A 87 18.27 3.73 5.12
C GLN A 87 18.14 5.20 5.55
N ASN A 88 18.20 5.45 6.86
CA ASN A 88 18.19 6.80 7.44
C ASN A 88 16.96 7.65 7.07
N VAL A 89 15.82 7.00 6.84
CA VAL A 89 14.55 7.71 6.67
C VAL A 89 14.14 8.33 7.99
N ARG A 90 13.85 9.64 7.97
CA ARG A 90 13.44 10.42 9.13
C ARG A 90 11.93 10.61 9.19
N HIS A 91 11.32 10.82 8.03
CA HIS A 91 9.90 11.12 7.95
C HIS A 91 9.24 10.44 6.76
N LEU A 92 8.02 9.95 7.00
CA LEU A 92 7.03 9.71 5.96
C LEU A 92 6.01 10.85 6.04
N ILE A 93 5.78 11.53 4.92
CA ILE A 93 4.86 12.66 4.85
C ILE A 93 3.80 12.33 3.79
N PRO A 94 2.52 12.16 4.18
CA PRO A 94 1.46 11.91 3.22
C PRO A 94 1.18 13.19 2.41
N SER A 95 1.12 13.05 1.10
CA SER A 95 0.69 14.09 0.16
C SER A 95 -0.60 13.66 -0.56
N SER A 96 -1.15 14.53 -1.40
CA SER A 96 -2.37 14.26 -2.15
C SER A 96 -2.23 13.02 -3.04
N ASN A 97 -1.09 12.87 -3.72
CA ASN A 97 -0.85 11.84 -4.73
C ASN A 97 0.49 11.11 -4.54
N ALA A 98 1.10 11.20 -3.36
CA ALA A 98 2.35 10.52 -3.07
C ALA A 98 2.58 10.40 -1.57
N VAL A 99 3.50 9.54 -1.17
CA VAL A 99 4.17 9.64 0.14
C VAL A 99 5.56 10.19 -0.08
N VAL A 100 5.85 11.32 0.55
CA VAL A 100 7.20 11.88 0.55
C VAL A 100 8.01 11.20 1.64
N VAL A 101 9.17 10.67 1.27
CA VAL A 101 10.11 10.01 2.16
C VAL A 101 11.32 10.92 2.30
N ALA A 102 11.45 11.54 3.47
CA ALA A 102 12.57 12.42 3.78
C ALA A 102 13.65 11.64 4.53
N LEU A 103 14.84 11.59 3.94
CA LEU A 103 16.08 11.17 4.59
C LEU A 103 16.83 12.42 5.05
N GLU A 104 18.00 12.23 5.65
CA GLU A 104 18.85 13.33 6.13
C GLU A 104 19.29 14.29 5.02
N ASN A 105 19.67 13.76 3.84
CA ASN A 105 20.24 14.56 2.75
C ASN A 105 19.51 14.38 1.41
N SER A 106 18.35 13.71 1.40
CA SER A 106 17.61 13.41 0.17
C SER A 106 16.12 13.26 0.45
N ILE A 107 15.32 13.49 -0.59
CA ILE A 107 13.87 13.34 -0.55
C ILE A 107 13.45 12.46 -1.71
N PHE A 108 12.60 11.47 -1.44
CA PHE A 108 12.00 10.61 -2.44
C PHE A 108 10.48 10.77 -2.44
N GLY A 109 9.85 10.52 -3.57
CA GLY A 109 8.39 10.41 -3.68
C GLY A 109 8.01 8.98 -4.01
N LEU A 110 7.06 8.42 -3.25
CA LEU A 110 6.38 7.17 -3.56
C LEU A 110 5.05 7.53 -4.23
N PHE A 111 4.94 7.33 -5.55
CA PHE A 111 3.75 7.61 -6.39
C PHE A 111 2.87 6.45 -6.88
N PRO A 112 1.50 6.51 -6.88
CA PRO A 112 0.48 5.60 -7.50
C PRO A 112 0.76 4.76 -8.75
N VAL A 113 0.38 3.46 -8.71
CA VAL A 113 0.53 2.42 -9.78
C VAL A 113 -0.93 2.43 -10.08
N PRO A 114 -1.31 2.93 -11.25
CA PRO A 114 -2.70 2.94 -11.64
C PRO A 114 -3.34 1.57 -11.35
N LEU A 115 -4.50 1.56 -10.71
CA LEU A 115 -5.15 0.31 -10.27
C LEU A 115 -5.29 -0.70 -11.41
N GLY A 116 -5.59 -0.23 -12.63
CA GLY A 116 -5.65 -1.07 -13.83
C GLY A 116 -4.34 -1.83 -14.10
N ALA A 117 -3.17 -1.20 -13.93
CA ALA A 117 -1.89 -1.85 -14.11
C ALA A 117 -1.62 -2.90 -13.01
N GLN A 118 -2.02 -2.62 -11.76
CA GLN A 118 -1.92 -3.60 -10.67
C GLN A 118 -2.79 -4.83 -10.94
N ILE A 119 -4.02 -4.64 -11.41
CA ILE A 119 -4.94 -5.72 -11.78
C ILE A 119 -4.33 -6.59 -12.88
N VAL A 120 -3.74 -5.97 -13.91
CA VAL A 120 -3.05 -6.69 -14.99
C VAL A 120 -1.88 -7.52 -14.46
N GLN A 121 -1.06 -6.96 -13.58
CA GLN A 121 0.08 -7.67 -12.96
C GLN A 121 -0.37 -8.85 -12.11
N LEU A 122 -1.36 -8.65 -11.25
CA LEU A 122 -1.93 -9.71 -10.39
C LEU A 122 -2.58 -10.82 -11.22
N THR A 123 -3.30 -10.45 -12.29
CA THR A 123 -3.89 -11.43 -13.23
C THR A 123 -2.79 -12.24 -13.92
N ALA A 124 -1.70 -11.60 -14.33
CA ALA A 124 -0.56 -12.27 -14.98
C ALA A 124 0.20 -13.20 -14.01
N SER A 125 0.25 -12.86 -12.72
CA SER A 125 0.86 -13.71 -11.69
C SER A 125 -0.08 -14.79 -11.15
N GLY A 126 -1.34 -14.83 -11.58
CA GLY A 126 -2.35 -15.79 -11.13
C GLY A 126 -3.01 -15.44 -9.79
N ASP A 127 -2.79 -14.24 -9.25
CA ASP A 127 -3.45 -13.76 -8.02
C ASP A 127 -4.80 -13.11 -8.37
N PHE A 128 -5.75 -13.96 -8.77
CA PHE A 128 -7.06 -13.50 -9.23
C PHE A 128 -7.94 -12.94 -8.12
N GLU A 129 -7.74 -13.39 -6.87
CA GLU A 129 -8.54 -12.93 -5.74
C GLU A 129 -8.22 -11.46 -5.42
N GLU A 130 -6.93 -11.10 -5.32
CA GLU A 130 -6.53 -9.71 -5.13
C GLU A 130 -6.88 -8.86 -6.36
N ALA A 131 -6.68 -9.38 -7.57
CA ALA A 131 -7.06 -8.68 -8.80
C ALA A 131 -8.56 -8.31 -8.81
N LEU A 132 -9.43 -9.26 -8.46
CA LEU A 132 -10.88 -9.03 -8.38
C LEU A 132 -11.24 -8.06 -7.26
N ALA A 133 -10.53 -8.09 -6.13
CA ALA A 133 -10.70 -7.13 -5.05
C ALA A 133 -10.36 -5.71 -5.52
N LEU A 134 -9.23 -5.51 -6.20
CA LEU A 134 -8.85 -4.22 -6.76
C LEU A 134 -9.79 -3.73 -7.85
N CYS A 135 -10.33 -4.64 -8.67
CA CYS A 135 -11.35 -4.30 -9.67
C CYS A 135 -12.53 -3.54 -9.04
N LYS A 136 -12.96 -3.88 -7.82
CA LYS A 136 -14.08 -3.22 -7.12
C LYS A 136 -13.77 -1.77 -6.72
N LEU A 137 -12.49 -1.40 -6.70
CA LEU A 137 -12.03 -0.05 -6.37
C LEU A 137 -11.87 0.86 -7.59
N LEU A 138 -11.92 0.30 -8.81
CA LEU A 138 -11.87 1.10 -10.04
C LEU A 138 -13.04 2.11 -10.07
N PRO A 139 -12.77 3.37 -10.48
CA PRO A 139 -13.83 4.33 -10.70
C PRO A 139 -14.75 3.86 -11.84
N PRO A 140 -16.01 4.33 -11.88
CA PRO A 140 -17.00 3.85 -12.83
C PRO A 140 -16.59 4.06 -14.31
N GLU A 141 -15.80 5.10 -14.60
CA GLU A 141 -15.23 5.35 -15.94
C GLU A 141 -14.23 4.27 -16.40
N ASP A 142 -13.53 3.62 -15.47
CA ASP A 142 -12.57 2.53 -15.74
C ASP A 142 -13.21 1.13 -15.59
N ALA A 143 -14.53 1.07 -15.34
CA ALA A 143 -15.26 -0.18 -15.13
C ALA A 143 -15.34 -1.06 -16.39
N SER A 144 -15.00 -0.55 -17.58
CA SER A 144 -14.89 -1.33 -18.81
C SER A 144 -13.85 -2.45 -18.72
N LEU A 145 -12.82 -2.30 -17.87
CA LEU A 145 -11.87 -3.38 -17.53
C LEU A 145 -12.55 -4.54 -16.77
N ARG A 146 -13.66 -4.30 -16.06
CA ARG A 146 -14.44 -5.35 -15.39
C ARG A 146 -15.21 -6.23 -16.39
N ALA A 147 -15.60 -5.66 -17.53
CA ALA A 147 -16.43 -6.33 -18.53
C ALA A 147 -15.64 -7.21 -19.53
N ALA A 148 -14.32 -7.05 -19.62
CA ALA A 148 -13.50 -7.66 -20.67
C ALA A 148 -13.21 -9.17 -20.51
N LYS A 149 -13.78 -9.86 -19.51
CA LYS A 149 -13.52 -11.31 -19.31
C LYS A 149 -14.77 -12.20 -19.25
N GLU A 150 -15.98 -11.64 -19.29
CA GLU A 150 -17.20 -12.46 -19.42
C GLU A 150 -17.47 -12.91 -20.87
N GLY A 151 -16.80 -12.31 -21.86
CA GLY A 151 -16.95 -12.67 -23.28
C GLY A 151 -16.12 -13.87 -23.75
N SER A 152 -15.27 -14.48 -22.91
CA SER A 152 -14.34 -15.55 -23.32
C SER A 152 -14.72 -16.95 -22.84
N ILE A 153 -15.93 -17.16 -22.30
CA ILE A 153 -16.41 -18.48 -21.81
C ILE A 153 -17.32 -19.19 -22.84
N HIS A 154 -17.27 -18.79 -24.10
CA HIS A 154 -17.92 -19.55 -25.19
C HIS A 154 -16.98 -19.70 -26.38
N ILE A 155 -16.33 -20.86 -26.46
CA ILE A 155 -16.07 -21.62 -27.69
C ILE A 155 -15.95 -23.10 -27.33
#